data_AF-A0A926BU89-F1
#
_entry.id   AF-A0A926BU89-F1
#
_cell.length_a   1.000
_cell.length_b   1.000
_cell.length_c   1.000
_cell.angle_alpha   90.00
_cell.angle_beta   90.00
_cell.angle_gamma   90.00
#
_symmetry.space_group_name_H-M   'P 1'
#
loop_
_entity.id
_entity.type
_entity.pdbx_description
1 polymer ?
#
loop_
_entity_poly.entity_id
_entity_poly.type
_entity_poly.pdbx_seq_one_letter_code
_entity_poly.pdbx_strand_id
1 'polypeptide(L)' 'KASASAMADEFKKLGWSVVSGGSDNHLFSLNVMSNGVTGKQAEDLLHTVGITVNKNLIPFDQQPAQQGSGIRIGRRS' A
#
# COMPACT_ATOMS: atom_id res chain seq x y z
N LYS A 1 -2.57 -20.07 6.29
CA LYS A 1 -2.49 -18.69 6.86
C LYS A 1 -1.60 -17.85 5.96
N ALA A 2 -2.15 -16.92 5.17
CA ALA A 2 -1.33 -15.97 4.43
C ALA A 2 -0.92 -14.83 5.37
N SER A 3 0.38 -14.71 5.64
CA SER A 3 0.95 -13.59 6.40
C SER A 3 0.99 -12.32 5.55
N ALA A 4 1.11 -11.15 6.15
CA ALA A 4 1.32 -9.92 5.39
C ALA A 4 2.59 -9.99 4.53
N SER A 5 3.60 -10.77 4.97
CA SER A 5 4.79 -11.12 4.18
C SER A 5 4.45 -11.92 2.92
N ALA A 6 3.61 -12.96 3.02
CA ALA A 6 3.22 -13.74 1.84
C ALA A 6 2.46 -12.87 0.82
N MET A 7 1.58 -11.97 1.30
CA MET A 7 0.88 -11.03 0.44
C MET A 7 1.84 -10.02 -0.21
N ALA A 8 2.79 -9.47 0.55
CA ALA A 8 3.82 -8.59 0.04
C ALA A 8 4.67 -9.27 -1.06
N ASP A 9 5.03 -10.54 -0.87
CA ASP A 9 5.82 -11.28 -1.86
C ASP A 9 5.03 -11.56 -3.15
N GLU A 10 3.72 -11.81 -3.06
CA GLU A 10 2.86 -11.88 -4.25
C GLU A 10 2.79 -10.52 -4.97
N PHE A 11 2.67 -9.40 -4.25
CA PHE A 11 2.73 -8.07 -4.87
C PHE A 11 4.07 -7.80 -5.57
N LYS A 12 5.21 -8.22 -4.99
CA LYS A 12 6.52 -8.12 -5.66
C LYS A 12 6.57 -8.95 -6.95
N LYS A 13 6.04 -10.18 -6.94
CA LYS A 13 5.98 -11.04 -8.15
C LYS A 13 5.13 -10.40 -9.25
N LEU A 14 4.10 -9.66 -8.88
CA LEU A 14 3.25 -8.89 -9.78
C LEU A 14 3.90 -7.55 -10.22
N GLY A 15 5.14 -7.27 -9.82
CA GLY A 15 5.89 -6.07 -10.23
C GLY A 15 5.59 -4.82 -9.41
N TRP A 16 4.85 -4.92 -8.31
CA TRP A 16 4.55 -3.77 -7.46
C TRP A 16 5.75 -3.38 -6.61
N SER A 17 5.92 -2.08 -6.42
CA SER A 17 6.92 -1.53 -5.51
C SER A 17 6.41 -1.62 -4.07
N VAL A 18 6.85 -2.67 -3.37
CA VAL A 18 6.54 -2.87 -1.96
C VAL A 18 7.49 -2.04 -1.09
N VAL A 19 6.92 -1.13 -0.30
CA VAL A 19 7.61 -0.33 0.69
C VAL A 19 7.42 -1.00 2.05
N SER A 20 8.45 -1.71 2.51
CA SER A 20 8.43 -2.41 3.81
C SER A 20 8.53 -1.41 4.96
N GLY A 21 7.59 -1.47 5.91
CA GLY A 21 7.55 -0.61 7.08
C GLY A 21 7.79 -1.39 8.38
N GLY A 22 9.05 -1.62 8.73
CA GLY A 22 9.45 -2.03 10.10
C GLY A 22 8.93 -3.38 10.62
N SER A 23 9.32 -3.68 11.86
CA SER A 23 9.53 -5.03 12.42
C SER A 23 8.29 -5.84 12.84
N ASP A 24 7.06 -5.44 12.47
CA ASP A 24 5.85 -6.17 12.88
C ASP A 24 5.02 -6.63 11.66
N ASN A 25 4.96 -7.95 11.49
CA ASN A 25 4.61 -8.71 10.28
C ASN A 25 3.13 -8.65 9.84
N HIS A 26 2.40 -7.63 10.25
CA HIS A 26 0.96 -7.52 10.02
C HIS A 26 0.57 -6.53 8.93
N LEU A 27 1.50 -5.65 8.52
CA LEU A 27 1.22 -4.60 7.54
C LEU A 27 2.43 -4.28 6.65
N PHE A 28 2.16 -3.84 5.43
CA PHE A 28 3.15 -3.34 4.46
C PHE A 28 2.54 -2.16 3.68
N SER A 29 3.38 -1.37 3.02
CA SER A 29 2.91 -0.32 2.11
C SER A 29 3.23 -0.67 0.66
N LEU A 30 2.36 -0.28 -0.27
CA LEU A 30 2.61 -0.32 -1.70
C LEU A 30 2.76 1.09 -2.21
N ASN A 31 3.76 1.33 -3.06
CA ASN A 31 3.80 2.53 -3.88
C ASN A 31 2.84 2.33 -5.07
N VAL A 32 1.84 3.21 -5.18
CA VAL A 32 0.81 3.17 -6.22
C VAL A 32 1.07 4.18 -7.34
N MET A 33 2.07 5.05 -7.18
CA MET A 33 2.46 6.03 -8.20
C MET A 33 2.98 5.38 -9.47
N SER A 34 3.53 4.16 -9.40
CA SER A 34 3.89 3.36 -10.58
C SER A 34 2.71 3.12 -11.52
N ASN A 35 1.48 3.27 -11.02
CA ASN A 35 0.24 3.07 -11.75
C ASN A 35 -0.45 4.40 -12.09
N GLY A 36 0.24 5.54 -11.90
CA GLY A 36 -0.27 6.86 -12.23
C GLY A 36 -1.36 7.39 -11.29
N VAL A 37 -1.51 6.79 -10.10
CA VAL A 37 -2.49 7.21 -9.09
C VAL A 37 -1.81 7.56 -7.78
N THR A 38 -2.38 8.51 -7.06
CA THR A 38 -1.96 8.85 -5.69
C THR A 38 -2.53 7.85 -4.67
N GLY A 39 -1.95 7.84 -3.46
CA GLY A 39 -2.44 7.03 -2.35
C GLY A 39 -3.90 7.31 -2.03
N LYS A 40 -4.31 8.59 -2.06
CA LYS A 40 -5.72 8.99 -1.89
C LYS A 40 -6.63 8.45 -3.00
N GLN A 41 -6.22 8.56 -4.26
CA GLN A 41 -7.03 8.05 -5.37
C GLN A 41 -7.16 6.52 -5.31
N ALA A 42 -6.09 5.82 -4.95
CA ALA A 42 -6.12 4.37 -4.76
C ALA A 42 -7.02 3.96 -3.59
N GLU A 43 -6.96 4.68 -2.46
CA GLU A 43 -7.86 4.50 -1.31
C GLU A 43 -9.33 4.67 -1.70
N ASP A 44 -9.66 5.77 -2.40
CA ASP A 44 -11.03 6.05 -2.84
C ASP A 44 -11.53 4.98 -3.85
N LEU A 45 -10.70 4.59 -4.83
CA LEU A 45 -11.04 3.60 -5.85
C LEU A 45 -11.29 2.22 -5.23
N LEU A 46 -10.39 1.76 -4.35
CA LEU A 46 -10.54 0.47 -3.67
C LEU A 46 -11.78 0.46 -2.77
N HIS A 47 -12.11 1.58 -2.15
CA HIS A 47 -13.33 1.71 -1.35
C HIS A 47 -14.60 1.51 -2.20
N THR A 48 -14.61 1.93 -3.48
CA THR A 48 -15.77 1.70 -4.38
C THR A 48 -16.08 0.22 -4.62
N VAL A 49 -15.08 -0.65 -4.49
CA VAL A 49 -15.22 -2.12 -4.65
C VAL A 49 -15.21 -2.86 -3.31
N GLY A 50 -15.36 -2.14 -2.19
CA GLY A 50 -15.46 -2.72 -0.85
C GLY A 50 -14.11 -3.11 -0.22
N ILE A 51 -12.99 -2.69 -0.79
CA ILE A 51 -11.65 -2.93 -0.23
C ILE A 51 -11.21 -1.70 0.57
N THR A 52 -11.02 -1.87 1.87
CA THR A 52 -10.51 -0.79 2.74
C THR A 52 -8.99 -0.84 2.83
N VAL A 53 -8.34 0.24 2.43
CA VAL A 53 -6.90 0.50 2.66
C VAL A 53 -6.72 1.87 3.28
N ASN A 54 -5.49 2.22 3.66
CA ASN A 54 -5.18 3.53 4.19
C ASN A 54 -4.10 4.20 3.33
N LYS A 55 -4.36 5.38 2.76
CA LYS A 55 -3.30 6.15 2.09
C LYS A 55 -2.16 6.42 3.07
N ASN A 56 -0.93 6.36 2.57
CA ASN A 56 0.26 6.51 3.38
C ASN A 56 1.36 7.24 2.60
N LEU A 57 2.18 8.00 3.33
CA LEU A 57 3.44 8.53 2.79
C LEU A 57 4.48 7.40 2.69
N ILE A 58 5.33 7.47 1.68
CA ILE A 58 6.48 6.56 1.52
C ILE A 58 7.80 7.30 1.79
N PRO A 59 8.93 6.60 2.00
CA PRO A 59 10.23 7.26 2.07
C PRO A 59 10.50 8.08 0.81
N PHE A 60 10.93 9.33 1.00
CA PHE A 60 11.18 10.29 -0.08
C PHE A 60 9.95 10.61 -0.95
N ASP A 61 8.75 10.58 -0.36
CA ASP A 61 7.50 10.93 -1.05
C ASP A 61 7.55 12.36 -1.65
N GLN A 62 7.18 12.49 -2.92
CA GLN A 62 7.07 13.78 -3.61
C GLN A 62 5.65 14.33 -3.62
N GLN A 63 4.66 13.51 -3.23
CA GLN A 63 3.27 13.93 -3.16
C GLN A 63 2.98 14.68 -1.86
N PRO A 64 2.07 15.68 -1.88
CA PRO A 64 1.60 16.32 -0.66
C PRO A 64 1.00 15.31 0.32
N ALA A 65 1.11 15.58 1.62
CA ALA A 65 0.61 14.69 2.69
C ALA A 65 -0.89 14.33 2.56
N GLN A 66 -1.69 15.20 1.94
CA GLN A 66 -3.11 14.93 1.67
C GLN A 66 -3.35 13.86 0.59
N GLN A 67 -2.38 13.67 -0.30
CA GLN A 67 -2.44 12.73 -1.43
C GLN A 67 -1.65 11.46 -1.12
N GLY A 68 -0.36 11.61 -0.78
CA GLY A 68 0.61 10.52 -0.60
C GLY A 68 0.85 9.68 -1.85
N SER A 69 1.96 8.94 -1.87
CA SER A 69 2.31 8.04 -2.99
C SER A 69 1.99 6.57 -2.74
N GLY A 70 1.55 6.21 -1.52
CA GLY A 70 1.34 4.81 -1.15
C GLY A 70 0.01 4.50 -0.50
N ILE A 71 -0.26 3.19 -0.38
CA ILE A 71 -1.34 2.63 0.44
C ILE A 71 -0.78 1.59 1.40
N ARG A 72 -1.24 1.61 2.64
CA ARG A 72 -0.92 0.63 3.67
C ARG A 72 -1.98 -0.47 3.68
N ILE A 73 -1.50 -1.70 3.61
CA ILE A 73 -2.31 -2.92 3.60
C ILE A 73 -1.90 -3.74 4.81
N GLY A 74 -2.87 -4.21 5.58
CA GLY A 74 -2.63 -5.09 6.72
C GLY A 74 -3.74 -6.12 6.87
N ARG A 75 -3.40 -7.26 7.48
CA ARG A 75 -4.40 -8.27 7.85
C ARG A 75 -4.97 -7.93 9.22
N ARG A 76 -6.29 -8.01 9.41
CA ARG A 76 -6.86 -8.08 10.77
C ARG A 76 -6.39 -9.39 11.42
N SER A 77 -5.88 -9.29 12.64
CA SER A 77 -5.39 -10.39 13.49
C SER A 77 -6.33 -11.59 13.48
#